data_AF-A0A842T161-F1
#
_entry.id   AF-A0A842T161-F1
#
_cell.length_a   1.000
_cell.length_b   1.000
_cell.length_c   1.000
_cell.angle_alpha   90.00
_cell.angle_beta   90.00
_cell.angle_gamma   90.00
#
_symmetry.space_group_name_H-M   'P 1'
#
loop_
_entity.id
_entity.type
_entity.pdbx_description
1 polymer ?
#
loop_
_entity_poly.entity_id
_entity_poly.type
_entity_poly.pdbx_seq_one_letter_code
_entity_poly.pdbx_strand_id
1 'polypeptide(L)'
;MLRTFIFNEENRWIEETQILLFHDICAFIDSEDEQIYIWTGPNIKKARKKKAKSQLFSLLSENSDKNWNIIENQTKFPSEIVNQIENMLEIAKENKKMGKLKYSTFSTIRITFVLLTISSFLKVLSIAFVSNLLFLPSETTTYQISSTNYFFTLSIYRIITISTLILFIINFLIAFYEKNLRIIILSIVAVIIDIGILLYISQGIFLFLFQEGSTDTLFLILKFDFILFIMLNLTALIIETVPNVYETVSFFKTYKEYIFVPNN
;
A
#
# COMPACT_ATOMS: atom_id res chain seq x y z
N MET A 1 -26.79 38.79 -3.13
CA MET A 1 -26.32 38.01 -1.96
C MET A 1 -26.26 36.55 -2.35
N LEU A 2 -25.04 36.00 -2.40
CA LEU A 2 -24.78 34.60 -2.75
C LEU A 2 -25.15 33.68 -1.58
N ARG A 3 -25.98 32.67 -1.83
CA ARG A 3 -26.33 31.63 -0.85
C ARG A 3 -26.00 30.25 -1.38
N THR A 4 -25.55 29.38 -0.51
CA THR A 4 -25.02 28.06 -0.88
C THR A 4 -25.91 26.97 -0.28
N PHE A 5 -26.39 26.06 -1.13
CA PHE A 5 -27.26 24.97 -0.72
C PHE A 5 -26.71 23.62 -1.16
N ILE A 6 -26.74 22.63 -0.28
CA ILE A 6 -26.39 21.24 -0.60
C ILE A 6 -27.62 20.35 -0.58
N PHE A 7 -27.58 19.30 -1.40
CA PHE A 7 -28.60 18.26 -1.39
C PHE A 7 -28.25 17.14 -0.41
N ASN A 8 -28.93 17.09 0.73
CA ASN A 8 -28.63 16.15 1.82
C ASN A 8 -29.17 14.72 1.56
N GLU A 9 -28.87 13.79 2.47
CA GLU A 9 -29.31 12.39 2.37
C GLU A 9 -30.83 12.21 2.52
N GLU A 10 -31.50 13.12 3.23
CA GLU A 10 -32.95 13.15 3.37
C GLU A 10 -33.67 13.64 2.10
N ASN A 11 -32.91 13.95 1.03
CA ASN A 11 -33.41 14.50 -0.23
C ASN A 11 -34.04 15.89 -0.06
N ARG A 12 -33.32 16.77 0.64
CA ARG A 12 -33.71 18.16 0.83
C ARG A 12 -32.53 19.07 0.51
N TRP A 13 -32.84 20.25 0.00
CA TRP A 13 -31.87 21.32 -0.14
C TRP A 13 -31.75 22.04 1.21
N ILE A 14 -30.55 22.05 1.78
CA ILE A 14 -30.25 22.74 3.04
C ILE A 14 -29.16 23.76 2.79
N GLU A 15 -29.24 24.90 3.45
CA GLU A 15 -28.20 25.93 3.37
C GLU A 15 -26.94 25.41 4.08
N GLU A 16 -25.79 25.50 3.40
CA GLU A 16 -24.51 25.00 3.89
C GLU A 16 -23.45 26.07 3.65
N THR A 17 -22.79 26.47 4.72
CA THR A 17 -21.88 27.62 4.71
C THR A 17 -20.44 27.22 4.98
N GLN A 18 -20.18 25.98 5.38
CA GLN A 18 -18.88 25.58 5.93
C GLN A 18 -18.22 24.46 5.14
N ILE A 19 -18.93 23.38 4.78
CA ILE A 19 -18.27 22.15 4.29
C ILE A 19 -18.93 21.63 3.01
N LEU A 20 -18.10 21.21 2.04
CA LEU A 20 -18.52 20.42 0.89
C LEU A 20 -17.83 19.06 0.88
N LEU A 21 -18.57 17.98 0.67
CA LEU A 21 -18.01 16.64 0.49
C LEU A 21 -17.86 16.31 -1.00
N PHE A 22 -16.91 15.43 -1.33
CA PHE A 22 -16.65 15.02 -2.71
C PHE A 22 -17.81 14.32 -3.40
N HIS A 23 -18.84 13.89 -2.66
CA HIS A 23 -20.01 13.20 -3.19
C HIS A 23 -21.27 14.09 -3.22
N ASP A 24 -21.15 15.35 -2.83
CA ASP A 24 -22.28 16.28 -2.77
C ASP A 24 -22.58 16.93 -4.13
N ILE A 25 -23.76 17.53 -4.20
CA ILE A 25 -24.17 18.47 -5.23
C ILE A 25 -24.61 19.75 -4.52
N CYS A 26 -24.12 20.87 -5.04
CA CYS A 26 -24.28 22.17 -4.43
C CYS A 26 -24.87 23.14 -5.45
N ALA A 27 -25.78 23.99 -5.00
CA ALA A 27 -26.36 25.08 -5.77
C ALA A 27 -25.96 26.40 -5.09
N PHE A 28 -25.25 27.25 -5.82
CA PHE A 28 -24.98 28.63 -5.41
C PHE A 28 -26.02 29.51 -6.08
N ILE A 29 -26.86 30.17 -5.29
CA ILE A 29 -27.94 31.02 -5.76
C ILE A 29 -27.50 32.46 -5.60
N ASP A 30 -27.31 33.14 -6.71
CA ASP A 30 -27.10 34.58 -6.75
C ASP A 30 -28.42 35.28 -7.04
N SER A 31 -29.00 35.85 -5.99
CA SER A 31 -30.30 36.52 -6.08
C SER A 31 -30.23 37.88 -6.77
N GLU A 32 -29.05 38.48 -6.91
CA GLU A 32 -28.87 39.79 -7.56
C GLU A 32 -28.85 39.63 -9.07
N ASP A 33 -28.09 38.66 -9.57
CA ASP A 33 -27.96 38.38 -11.00
C ASP A 33 -29.00 37.37 -11.54
N GLU A 34 -29.85 36.83 -10.66
CA GLU A 34 -30.83 35.78 -10.95
C GLU A 34 -30.20 34.51 -11.56
N GLN A 35 -29.04 34.12 -11.02
CA GLN A 35 -28.25 32.98 -11.51
C GLN A 35 -28.13 31.88 -10.47
N ILE A 36 -28.14 30.63 -10.94
CA ILE A 36 -27.90 29.45 -10.12
C ILE A 36 -26.74 28.65 -10.70
N TYR A 37 -25.67 28.52 -9.93
CA TYR A 37 -24.50 27.75 -10.30
C TYR A 37 -24.56 26.38 -9.63
N ILE A 38 -24.56 25.30 -10.44
CA ILE A 38 -24.66 23.93 -9.92
C ILE A 38 -23.28 23.28 -9.95
N TRP A 39 -22.67 23.12 -8.78
CA TRP A 39 -21.47 22.33 -8.60
C TRP A 39 -21.82 20.87 -8.30
N THR A 40 -21.07 19.95 -8.90
CA THR A 40 -21.18 18.52 -8.58
C THR A 40 -19.83 17.98 -8.16
N GLY A 41 -19.80 17.34 -7.00
CA GLY A 41 -18.63 16.65 -6.50
C GLY A 41 -18.17 15.51 -7.42
N PRO A 42 -16.86 15.24 -7.49
CA PRO A 42 -16.29 14.27 -8.42
C PRO A 42 -16.78 12.83 -8.18
N ASN A 43 -17.28 12.52 -6.98
CA ASN A 43 -17.69 11.17 -6.58
C ASN A 43 -19.22 11.01 -6.47
N ILE A 44 -20.02 11.95 -6.97
CA ILE A 44 -21.48 11.87 -6.85
C ILE A 44 -22.06 10.73 -7.70
N LYS A 45 -23.00 9.98 -7.11
CA LYS A 45 -23.77 8.94 -7.83
C LYS A 45 -24.72 9.59 -8.85
N LYS A 46 -24.78 9.05 -10.08
CA LYS A 46 -25.67 9.53 -11.16
C LYS A 46 -27.14 9.67 -10.72
N ALA A 47 -27.65 8.70 -9.96
CA ALA A 47 -29.02 8.72 -9.45
C ALA A 47 -29.28 9.91 -8.50
N ARG A 48 -28.36 10.19 -7.58
CA ARG A 48 -28.45 11.32 -6.64
C ARG A 48 -28.41 12.65 -7.39
N LYS A 49 -27.50 12.78 -8.37
CA LYS A 49 -27.44 13.95 -9.25
C LYS A 49 -28.76 14.21 -9.98
N LYS A 50 -29.38 13.17 -10.55
CA LYS A 50 -30.67 13.29 -11.26
C LYS A 50 -31.78 13.75 -10.32
N LYS A 51 -31.87 13.16 -9.12
CA LYS A 51 -32.90 13.46 -8.11
C LYS A 51 -32.78 14.88 -7.56
N ALA A 52 -31.55 15.30 -7.23
CA ALA A 52 -31.28 16.66 -6.74
C ALA A 52 -31.70 17.71 -7.77
N LYS A 53 -31.32 17.51 -9.04
CA LYS A 53 -31.71 18.40 -10.14
C LYS A 53 -33.22 18.45 -10.31
N SER A 54 -33.90 17.30 -10.42
CA SER A 54 -35.36 17.30 -10.63
C SER A 54 -36.10 18.04 -9.52
N GLN A 55 -35.63 17.91 -8.27
CA GLN A 55 -36.21 18.61 -7.14
C GLN A 55 -35.88 20.10 -7.12
N LEU A 56 -34.67 20.49 -7.55
CA LEU A 56 -34.33 21.90 -7.70
C LEU A 56 -35.22 22.57 -8.76
N PHE A 57 -35.38 21.94 -9.92
CA PHE A 57 -36.24 22.44 -10.99
C PHE A 57 -37.71 22.54 -10.54
N SER A 58 -38.23 21.56 -9.81
CA SER A 58 -39.61 21.63 -9.29
C SER A 58 -39.79 22.77 -8.28
N LEU A 59 -38.83 22.96 -7.36
CA LEU A 59 -38.87 24.04 -6.39
C LEU A 59 -38.84 25.42 -7.06
N LEU A 60 -38.04 25.59 -8.12
CA LEU A 60 -37.97 26.84 -8.87
C LEU A 60 -39.26 27.11 -9.64
N SER A 61 -39.86 26.09 -10.25
CA SER A 61 -41.12 26.24 -11.00
C SER A 61 -42.34 26.51 -10.10
N GLU A 62 -42.35 25.99 -8.87
CA GLU A 62 -43.48 26.14 -7.95
C GLU A 62 -43.44 27.44 -7.13
N ASN A 63 -42.24 27.96 -6.86
CA ASN A 63 -42.05 29.03 -5.86
C ASN A 63 -41.40 30.30 -6.41
N SER A 64 -41.19 30.41 -7.73
CA SER A 64 -40.54 31.58 -8.31
C SER A 64 -41.15 31.99 -9.63
N ASP A 65 -41.59 33.25 -9.70
CA ASP A 65 -41.97 33.92 -10.95
C ASP A 65 -40.73 34.41 -11.74
N LYS A 66 -39.51 34.18 -11.22
CA LYS A 66 -38.25 34.64 -11.81
C LYS A 66 -37.70 33.61 -12.80
N ASN A 67 -37.17 34.10 -13.91
CA ASN A 67 -36.47 33.28 -14.90
C ASN A 67 -35.01 33.09 -14.49
N TRP A 68 -34.77 32.12 -13.60
CA TRP A 68 -33.42 31.78 -13.16
C TRP A 68 -32.56 31.20 -14.28
N ASN A 69 -31.35 31.75 -14.48
CA ASN A 69 -30.36 31.19 -15.40
C ASN A 69 -29.48 30.15 -14.68
N ILE A 70 -29.54 28.89 -15.12
CA ILE A 70 -28.83 27.78 -14.48
C ILE A 70 -27.53 27.46 -15.22
N ILE A 71 -26.40 27.63 -14.53
CA ILE A 71 -25.05 27.41 -15.06
C ILE A 71 -24.46 26.15 -14.42
N GLU A 72 -24.30 25.10 -15.22
CA GLU A 72 -23.69 23.84 -14.76
C GLU A 72 -22.22 23.68 -15.19
N ASN A 73 -21.79 24.45 -16.18
CA ASN A 73 -20.43 24.37 -16.67
C ASN A 73 -19.49 25.08 -15.68
N GLN A 74 -18.74 24.29 -14.92
CA GLN A 74 -17.80 24.77 -13.90
C GLN A 74 -16.73 25.71 -14.46
N THR A 75 -16.38 25.63 -15.75
CA THR A 75 -15.42 26.57 -16.37
C THR A 75 -15.97 27.99 -16.54
N LYS A 76 -17.27 28.18 -16.36
CA LYS A 76 -17.96 29.48 -16.43
C LYS A 76 -18.24 30.07 -15.06
N PHE A 77 -17.77 29.45 -13.98
CA PHE A 77 -18.03 29.94 -12.63
C PHE A 77 -17.19 31.19 -12.36
N PRO A 78 -17.79 32.23 -11.75
CA PRO A 78 -17.04 33.36 -11.20
C PRO A 78 -15.97 32.89 -10.22
N SER A 79 -14.86 33.62 -10.16
CA SER A 79 -13.75 33.30 -9.25
C SER A 79 -14.16 33.26 -7.78
N GLU A 80 -15.14 34.06 -7.39
CA GLU A 80 -15.69 34.07 -6.02
C GLU A 80 -16.31 32.71 -5.64
N ILE A 81 -17.12 32.13 -6.53
CA ILE A 81 -17.73 30.81 -6.32
C ILE A 81 -16.66 29.72 -6.33
N VAL A 82 -15.68 29.80 -7.23
CA VAL A 82 -14.56 28.84 -7.29
C VAL A 82 -13.77 28.85 -5.98
N ASN A 83 -13.41 30.04 -5.47
CA ASN A 83 -12.69 30.18 -4.21
C ASN A 83 -13.52 29.65 -3.03
N GLN A 84 -14.83 29.91 -3.01
CA GLN A 84 -15.72 29.38 -1.96
C GLN A 84 -15.79 27.86 -2.00
N ILE A 85 -15.91 27.24 -3.19
CA ILE A 85 -15.86 25.80 -3.36
C ILE A 85 -14.53 25.23 -2.85
N GLU A 86 -13.40 25.87 -3.18
CA GLU A 86 -12.09 25.41 -2.75
C GLU A 86 -11.92 25.45 -1.23
N ASN A 87 -12.36 26.54 -0.59
CA ASN A 87 -12.34 26.70 0.86
C ASN A 87 -13.23 25.65 1.54
N MET A 88 -14.48 25.47 1.08
CA MET A 88 -15.40 24.49 1.66
C MET A 88 -14.94 23.03 1.44
N LEU A 89 -14.16 22.76 0.39
CA LEU A 89 -13.56 21.44 0.13
C LEU A 89 -12.27 21.19 0.92
N GLU A 90 -11.64 22.21 1.51
CA GLU A 90 -10.35 22.09 2.19
C GLU A 90 -10.43 21.08 3.34
N ILE A 91 -11.45 21.19 4.18
CA ILE A 91 -11.71 20.27 5.29
C ILE A 91 -11.91 18.84 4.79
N ALA A 92 -12.63 18.65 3.67
CA ALA A 92 -12.82 17.32 3.08
C ALA A 92 -11.52 16.76 2.46
N LYS A 93 -10.67 17.62 1.88
CA LYS A 93 -9.34 17.25 1.38
C LYS A 93 -8.42 16.82 2.53
N GLU A 94 -8.44 17.55 3.64
CA GLU A 94 -7.68 17.20 4.86
C GLU A 94 -8.17 15.91 5.50
N ASN A 95 -9.49 15.76 5.69
CA ASN A 95 -10.08 14.54 6.22
C ASN A 95 -9.79 13.32 5.33
N LYS A 96 -9.75 13.48 4.01
CA LYS A 96 -9.34 12.42 3.08
C LYS A 96 -7.85 12.07 3.19
N LYS A 97 -6.99 13.03 3.58
CA LYS A 97 -5.58 12.76 3.90
C LYS A 97 -5.46 12.04 5.24
N MET A 98 -6.17 12.49 6.27
CA MET A 98 -6.18 11.86 7.60
C MET A 98 -6.74 10.43 7.56
N GLY A 99 -7.82 10.18 6.81
CA GLY A 99 -8.39 8.84 6.63
C GLY A 99 -7.49 7.85 5.90
N LYS A 100 -6.38 8.29 5.28
CA LYS A 100 -5.34 7.39 4.75
C LYS A 100 -4.35 6.92 5.82
N LEU A 101 -4.21 7.67 6.91
CA LEU A 101 -3.28 7.34 7.99
C LEU A 101 -3.92 6.28 8.88
N LYS A 102 -3.42 5.05 8.80
CA LYS A 102 -3.91 3.93 9.60
C LYS A 102 -3.27 3.80 10.99
N TYR A 103 -2.17 4.52 11.22
CA TYR A 103 -1.40 4.40 12.44
C TYR A 103 -1.83 5.44 13.46
N SER A 104 -2.05 4.98 14.69
CA SER A 104 -2.51 5.78 15.82
C SER A 104 -1.37 6.46 16.59
N THR A 105 -0.14 5.94 16.51
CA THR A 105 1.00 6.48 17.27
C THR A 105 2.27 6.64 16.41
N PHE A 106 3.08 7.68 16.70
CA PHE A 106 4.34 7.91 15.98
C PHE A 106 5.39 6.83 16.25
N SER A 107 5.39 6.24 17.44
CA SER A 107 6.31 5.16 17.80
C SER A 107 6.11 3.93 16.93
N THR A 108 4.87 3.49 16.71
CA THR A 108 4.57 2.33 15.87
C THR A 108 4.88 2.60 14.40
N ILE A 109 4.72 3.83 13.91
CA ILE A 109 5.16 4.24 12.57
C ILE A 109 6.67 4.06 12.42
N ARG A 110 7.46 4.61 13.36
CA ARG A 110 8.93 4.55 13.31
C ARG A 110 9.43 3.11 13.42
N ILE A 111 8.90 2.34 14.38
CA ILE A 111 9.29 0.93 14.57
C ILE A 111 8.95 0.12 13.31
N THR A 112 7.72 0.26 12.78
CA THR A 112 7.33 -0.47 11.56
C THR A 112 8.23 -0.10 10.38
N PHE A 113 8.54 1.20 10.21
CA PHE A 113 9.43 1.63 9.14
C PHE A 113 10.83 1.03 9.26
N VAL A 114 11.41 1.00 10.45
CA VAL A 114 12.73 0.39 10.71
C VAL A 114 12.68 -1.11 10.41
N LEU A 115 11.66 -1.83 10.91
CA LEU A 115 11.51 -3.26 10.67
C LEU A 115 11.32 -3.60 9.18
N LEU A 116 10.50 -2.83 8.46
CA LEU A 116 10.32 -2.98 7.00
C LEU A 116 11.62 -2.72 6.22
N THR A 117 12.39 -1.72 6.65
CA THR A 117 13.67 -1.38 6.01
C THR A 117 14.70 -2.48 6.23
N ILE A 118 14.88 -2.93 7.47
CA ILE A 118 15.85 -3.99 7.80
C ILE A 118 15.44 -5.30 7.13
N SER A 119 14.17 -5.68 7.19
CA SER A 119 13.68 -6.91 6.52
C SER A 119 13.86 -6.85 5.01
N SER A 120 13.57 -5.72 4.37
CA SER A 120 13.81 -5.52 2.92
C SER A 120 15.29 -5.69 2.58
N PHE A 121 16.18 -5.08 3.37
CA PHE A 121 17.61 -5.21 3.17
C PHE A 121 18.08 -6.67 3.30
N LEU A 122 17.68 -7.38 4.36
CA LEU A 122 18.04 -8.78 4.58
C LEU A 122 17.51 -9.70 3.48
N LYS A 123 16.33 -9.41 2.92
CA LYS A 123 15.75 -10.19 1.82
C LYS A 123 16.47 -9.97 0.50
N VAL A 124 16.83 -8.73 0.19
CA VAL A 124 17.71 -8.42 -0.96
C VAL A 124 19.08 -9.12 -0.79
N LEU A 125 19.64 -9.10 0.44
CA LEU A 125 20.87 -9.82 0.75
C LEU A 125 20.72 -11.33 0.55
N SER A 126 19.58 -11.91 0.93
CA SER A 126 19.27 -13.34 0.71
C SER A 126 19.23 -13.69 -0.78
N ILE A 127 18.60 -12.85 -1.60
CA ILE A 127 18.57 -13.04 -3.07
C ILE A 127 20.00 -12.99 -3.63
N ALA A 128 20.79 -12.00 -3.23
CA ALA A 128 22.18 -11.88 -3.68
C ALA A 128 23.00 -13.10 -3.26
N PHE A 129 22.82 -13.57 -2.03
CA PHE A 129 23.49 -14.75 -1.49
C PHE A 129 23.14 -16.03 -2.27
N VAL A 130 21.86 -16.32 -2.47
CA VAL A 130 21.40 -17.51 -3.23
C VAL A 130 21.83 -17.43 -4.69
N SER A 131 21.77 -16.24 -5.30
CA SER A 131 22.23 -16.03 -6.68
C SER A 131 23.72 -16.29 -6.84
N ASN A 132 24.53 -15.94 -5.82
CA ASN A 132 25.97 -16.15 -5.85
C ASN A 132 26.35 -17.63 -5.95
N LEU A 133 25.47 -18.55 -5.51
CA LEU A 133 25.71 -19.99 -5.61
C LEU A 133 25.77 -20.49 -7.06
N LEU A 134 25.21 -19.76 -8.04
CA LEU A 134 25.31 -20.11 -9.46
C LEU A 134 26.75 -20.07 -9.98
N PHE A 135 27.61 -19.27 -9.34
CA PHE A 135 29.01 -19.05 -9.74
C PHE A 135 30.00 -19.97 -9.01
N LEU A 136 29.51 -20.98 -8.29
CA LEU A 136 30.37 -22.00 -7.71
C LEU A 136 31.14 -22.78 -8.79
N PRO A 137 32.36 -23.26 -8.50
CA PRO A 137 33.11 -24.11 -9.40
C PRO A 137 32.29 -25.36 -9.78
N SER A 138 32.18 -25.63 -11.08
CA SER A 138 31.51 -26.83 -11.59
C SER A 138 32.36 -27.49 -12.66
N GLU A 139 32.31 -28.82 -12.69
CA GLU A 139 32.70 -29.61 -13.85
C GLU A 139 31.49 -29.77 -14.80
N THR A 140 31.66 -30.51 -15.90
CA THR A 140 30.67 -30.60 -16.97
C THR A 140 29.26 -30.95 -16.48
N THR A 141 29.13 -31.85 -15.51
CA THR A 141 27.82 -32.33 -15.01
C THR A 141 27.60 -32.13 -13.51
N THR A 142 28.65 -31.81 -12.74
CA THR A 142 28.58 -31.76 -11.27
C THR A 142 29.17 -30.47 -10.70
N TYR A 143 28.57 -29.98 -9.62
CA TYR A 143 29.20 -29.01 -8.73
C TYR A 143 30.09 -29.73 -7.72
N GLN A 144 31.27 -29.15 -7.46
CA GLN A 144 32.21 -29.62 -6.45
C GLN A 144 32.17 -28.65 -5.28
N ILE A 145 31.60 -29.09 -4.15
CA ILE A 145 31.44 -28.24 -2.97
C ILE A 145 32.11 -28.95 -1.79
N SER A 146 33.05 -28.27 -1.12
CA SER A 146 33.60 -28.82 0.12
C SER A 146 32.51 -28.91 1.19
N SER A 147 32.55 -29.96 2.01
CA SER A 147 31.53 -30.15 3.06
C SER A 147 31.48 -28.95 4.02
N THR A 148 32.64 -28.36 4.36
CA THR A 148 32.72 -27.13 5.14
C THR A 148 31.98 -25.97 4.48
N ASN A 149 32.20 -25.73 3.17
CA ASN A 149 31.53 -24.63 2.47
C ASN A 149 30.02 -24.88 2.33
N TYR A 150 29.63 -26.14 2.12
CA TYR A 150 28.23 -26.56 2.06
C TYR A 150 27.48 -26.23 3.36
N PHE A 151 27.97 -26.72 4.50
CA PHE A 151 27.32 -26.47 5.80
C PHE A 151 27.40 -25.01 6.21
N PHE A 152 28.50 -24.32 5.90
CA PHE A 152 28.62 -22.88 6.16
C PHE A 152 27.58 -22.09 5.37
N THR A 153 27.41 -22.40 4.09
CA THR A 153 26.42 -21.77 3.21
C THR A 153 25.00 -21.96 3.75
N LEU A 154 24.64 -23.21 4.10
CA LEU A 154 23.33 -23.50 4.69
C LEU A 154 23.12 -22.78 6.04
N SER A 155 24.17 -22.66 6.85
CA SER A 155 24.11 -22.00 8.15
C SER A 155 23.89 -20.48 8.01
N ILE A 156 24.61 -19.82 7.10
CA ILE A 156 24.37 -18.41 6.80
C ILE A 156 22.93 -18.20 6.32
N TYR A 157 22.49 -19.02 5.36
CA TYR A 157 21.13 -18.88 4.82
C TYR A 157 20.06 -19.05 5.90
N ARG A 158 20.27 -20.01 6.80
CA ARG A 158 19.41 -20.24 7.96
C ARG A 158 19.37 -19.04 8.91
N ILE A 159 20.52 -18.44 9.24
CA ILE A 159 20.58 -17.27 10.13
C ILE A 159 19.84 -16.08 9.53
N ILE A 160 20.02 -15.82 8.23
CA ILE A 160 19.32 -14.71 7.57
C ILE A 160 17.80 -14.95 7.58
N THR A 161 17.37 -16.17 7.26
CA THR A 161 15.95 -16.56 7.22
C THR A 161 15.30 -16.49 8.61
N ILE A 162 15.98 -16.95 9.67
CA ILE A 162 15.48 -16.81 11.06
C ILE A 162 15.36 -15.34 11.45
N SER A 163 16.36 -14.53 11.07
CA SER A 163 16.36 -13.10 11.38
C SER A 163 15.18 -12.39 10.71
N THR A 164 14.89 -12.70 9.44
CA THR A 164 13.73 -12.12 8.73
C THR A 164 12.41 -12.61 9.29
N LEU A 165 12.31 -13.89 9.64
CA LEU A 165 11.12 -14.47 10.26
C LEU A 165 10.74 -13.72 11.55
N ILE A 166 11.71 -13.47 12.44
CA ILE A 166 11.48 -12.73 13.69
C ILE A 166 10.98 -11.31 13.39
N LEU A 167 11.60 -10.60 12.43
CA LEU A 167 11.18 -9.26 12.05
C LEU A 167 9.75 -9.23 11.51
N PHE A 168 9.35 -10.22 10.69
CA PHE A 168 8.00 -10.30 10.16
C PHE A 168 6.96 -10.67 11.22
N ILE A 169 7.30 -11.51 12.21
CA ILE A 169 6.42 -11.79 13.35
C ILE A 169 6.16 -10.51 14.15
N ILE A 170 7.20 -9.71 14.43
CA ILE A 170 7.04 -8.44 15.15
C ILE A 170 6.21 -7.45 14.31
N ASN A 171 6.49 -7.33 13.01
CA ASN A 171 5.71 -6.48 12.11
C ASN A 171 4.23 -6.90 12.04
N PHE A 172 3.95 -8.20 12.04
CA PHE A 172 2.58 -8.72 12.08
C PHE A 172 1.84 -8.26 13.33
N LEU A 173 2.46 -8.36 14.52
CA LEU A 173 1.84 -7.93 15.77
C LEU A 173 1.52 -6.43 15.79
N ILE A 174 2.46 -5.60 15.33
CA ILE A 174 2.25 -4.15 15.23
C ILE A 174 1.16 -3.82 14.21
N ALA A 175 1.19 -4.46 13.03
CA ALA A 175 0.21 -4.23 11.98
C ALA A 175 -1.20 -4.67 12.39
N PHE A 176 -1.31 -5.73 13.20
CA PHE A 176 -2.58 -6.16 13.78
C PHE A 176 -3.13 -5.12 14.76
N TYR A 177 -2.28 -4.59 15.64
CA TYR A 177 -2.64 -3.50 16.57
C TYR A 177 -3.12 -2.24 15.83
N GLU A 178 -2.39 -1.82 14.78
CA GLU A 178 -2.70 -0.65 13.95
C GLU A 178 -3.73 -0.92 12.84
N LYS A 179 -4.32 -2.14 12.80
CA LYS A 179 -5.32 -2.57 11.81
C LYS A 179 -4.89 -2.35 10.35
N ASN A 180 -3.60 -2.43 10.06
CA ASN A 180 -3.09 -2.28 8.70
C ASN A 180 -3.08 -3.62 7.94
N LEU A 181 -4.21 -3.94 7.32
CA LEU A 181 -4.41 -5.17 6.54
C LEU A 181 -3.32 -5.48 5.50
N ARG A 182 -2.70 -4.46 4.88
CA ARG A 182 -1.67 -4.69 3.86
C ARG A 182 -0.42 -5.33 4.46
N ILE A 183 0.06 -4.77 5.57
CA ILE A 183 1.24 -5.29 6.26
C ILE A 183 0.92 -6.62 6.93
N ILE A 184 -0.30 -6.80 7.46
CA ILE A 184 -0.75 -8.10 8.00
C ILE A 184 -0.61 -9.21 6.94
N ILE A 185 -1.18 -9.01 5.75
CA ILE A 185 -1.12 -10.01 4.67
C ILE A 185 0.33 -10.26 4.24
N LEU A 186 1.11 -9.19 4.06
CA LEU A 186 2.52 -9.27 3.70
C LEU A 186 3.32 -10.11 4.71
N SER A 187 3.16 -9.82 6.01
CA SER A 187 3.87 -10.53 7.07
C SER A 187 3.47 -12.00 7.17
N ILE A 188 2.20 -12.35 6.98
CA ILE A 188 1.77 -13.76 6.98
C ILE A 188 2.43 -14.52 5.82
N VAL A 189 2.40 -13.95 4.61
CA VAL A 189 3.01 -14.59 3.42
C VAL A 189 4.51 -14.80 3.63
N ALA A 190 5.21 -13.77 4.14
CA ALA A 190 6.62 -13.84 4.48
C ALA A 190 6.92 -14.93 5.52
N VAL A 191 6.14 -15.00 6.60
CA VAL A 191 6.30 -16.03 7.64
C VAL A 191 6.12 -17.45 7.09
N ILE A 192 5.10 -17.67 6.24
CA ILE A 192 4.87 -18.99 5.62
C ILE A 192 6.05 -19.38 4.73
N ILE A 193 6.54 -18.44 3.92
CA ILE A 193 7.69 -18.68 3.02
C ILE A 193 8.95 -18.96 3.83
N ASP A 194 9.23 -18.17 4.88
CA ASP A 194 10.40 -18.36 5.74
C ASP A 194 10.37 -19.72 6.46
N ILE A 195 9.21 -20.13 6.99
CA ILE A 195 9.05 -21.47 7.56
C ILE A 195 9.30 -22.54 6.50
N GLY A 196 8.75 -22.37 5.29
CA GLY A 196 8.95 -23.31 4.17
C GLY A 196 10.43 -23.46 3.80
N ILE A 197 11.15 -22.33 3.68
CA ILE A 197 12.59 -22.32 3.42
C ILE A 197 13.35 -23.00 4.56
N LEU A 198 13.03 -22.69 5.82
CA LEU A 198 13.67 -23.31 6.99
C LEU A 198 13.48 -24.83 7.02
N LEU A 199 12.27 -25.31 6.75
CA LEU A 199 11.99 -26.74 6.64
C LEU A 199 12.78 -27.36 5.48
N TYR A 200 12.84 -26.68 4.34
CA TYR A 200 13.58 -27.18 3.18
C TYR A 200 15.08 -27.31 3.47
N ILE A 201 15.73 -26.28 4.00
CA ILE A 201 17.16 -26.31 4.34
C ILE A 201 17.48 -27.15 5.59
N SER A 202 16.48 -27.51 6.40
CA SER A 202 16.67 -28.38 7.56
C SER A 202 17.00 -29.82 7.18
N GLN A 203 16.69 -30.23 5.94
CA GLN A 203 17.05 -31.54 5.40
C GLN A 203 18.57 -31.77 5.35
N GLY A 204 19.38 -30.69 5.36
CA GLY A 204 20.82 -30.75 5.48
C GLY A 204 21.44 -31.64 4.41
N ILE A 205 22.10 -32.72 4.81
CA ILE A 205 22.74 -33.70 3.92
C ILE A 205 21.74 -34.33 2.94
N PHE A 206 20.46 -34.46 3.31
CA PHE A 206 19.43 -35.07 2.45
C PHE A 206 18.84 -34.12 1.40
N LEU A 207 19.32 -32.87 1.36
CA LEU A 207 18.82 -31.87 0.43
C LEU A 207 19.20 -32.17 -1.02
N PHE A 208 20.27 -32.94 -1.24
CA PHE A 208 20.72 -33.38 -2.54
C PHE A 208 21.06 -34.87 -2.55
N LEU A 209 20.92 -35.50 -3.72
CA LEU A 209 21.46 -36.83 -3.97
C LEU A 209 22.93 -36.70 -4.39
N PHE A 210 23.84 -37.02 -3.48
CA PHE A 210 25.27 -36.99 -3.75
C PHE A 210 25.68 -38.06 -4.77
N GLN A 211 26.53 -37.68 -5.72
CA GLN A 211 26.99 -38.54 -6.80
C GLN A 211 28.14 -39.46 -6.34
N GLU A 212 28.37 -40.54 -7.09
CA GLU A 212 29.52 -41.41 -6.90
C GLU A 212 30.83 -40.61 -6.91
N GLY A 213 31.72 -40.90 -5.96
CA GLY A 213 32.96 -40.13 -5.74
C GLY A 213 32.83 -39.03 -4.68
N SER A 214 31.63 -38.78 -4.14
CA SER A 214 31.48 -37.91 -2.97
C SER A 214 32.15 -38.52 -1.73
N THR A 215 32.79 -37.68 -0.93
CA THR A 215 33.47 -38.03 0.32
C THR A 215 32.96 -37.14 1.45
N ASP A 216 33.41 -37.41 2.68
CA ASP A 216 33.09 -36.57 3.84
C ASP A 216 33.62 -35.13 3.73
N THR A 217 34.59 -34.89 2.85
CA THR A 217 35.21 -33.58 2.63
C THR A 217 34.76 -32.90 1.35
N LEU A 218 34.23 -33.65 0.38
CA LEU A 218 33.85 -33.16 -0.93
C LEU A 218 32.51 -33.76 -1.37
N PHE A 219 31.53 -32.89 -1.58
CA PHE A 219 30.22 -33.27 -2.09
C PHE A 219 30.14 -32.99 -3.60
N LEU A 220 29.74 -34.03 -4.34
CA LEU A 220 29.46 -33.96 -5.77
C LEU A 220 27.94 -33.93 -5.96
N ILE A 221 27.42 -32.83 -6.51
CA ILE A 221 25.98 -32.62 -6.70
C ILE A 221 25.71 -32.43 -8.18
N LEU A 222 24.66 -33.08 -8.70
CA LEU A 222 24.23 -32.87 -10.09
C LEU A 222 23.91 -31.40 -10.32
N LYS A 223 24.45 -30.86 -11.42
CA LYS A 223 24.26 -29.46 -11.81
C LYS A 223 22.79 -29.10 -11.96
N PHE A 224 21.99 -30.01 -12.51
CA PHE A 224 20.54 -29.83 -12.67
C PHE A 224 19.84 -29.66 -11.31
N ASP A 225 20.08 -30.56 -10.35
CA ASP A 225 19.46 -30.53 -9.02
C ASP A 225 19.85 -29.26 -8.26
N PHE A 226 21.12 -28.87 -8.34
CA PHE A 226 21.62 -27.66 -7.70
C PHE A 226 21.02 -26.38 -8.29
N ILE A 227 20.90 -26.29 -9.61
CA ILE A 227 20.23 -25.17 -10.29
C ILE A 227 18.74 -25.14 -9.93
N LEU A 228 18.07 -26.28 -9.88
CA LEU A 228 16.66 -26.37 -9.49
C LEU A 228 16.46 -25.86 -8.05
N PHE A 229 17.35 -26.26 -7.12
CA PHE A 229 17.37 -25.74 -5.76
C PHE A 229 17.49 -24.20 -5.73
N ILE A 230 18.43 -23.64 -6.48
CA ILE A 230 18.62 -22.19 -6.56
C ILE A 230 17.36 -21.51 -7.11
N MET A 231 16.80 -22.00 -8.22
CA MET A 231 15.64 -21.42 -8.87
C MET A 231 14.39 -21.42 -7.97
N LEU A 232 14.17 -22.52 -7.24
CA LEU A 232 13.06 -22.62 -6.27
C LEU A 232 13.20 -21.60 -5.14
N ASN A 233 14.39 -21.50 -4.54
CA ASN A 233 14.64 -20.53 -3.46
C ASN A 233 14.56 -19.08 -3.97
N LEU A 234 15.11 -18.78 -5.14
CA LEU A 234 15.01 -17.44 -5.73
C LEU A 234 13.55 -17.05 -6.02
N THR A 235 12.74 -17.99 -6.53
CA THR A 235 11.32 -17.72 -6.78
C THR A 235 10.59 -17.39 -5.48
N ALA A 236 10.79 -18.19 -4.43
CA ALA A 236 10.20 -17.94 -3.12
C ALA A 236 10.63 -16.58 -2.55
N LEU A 237 11.92 -16.27 -2.61
CA LEU A 237 12.47 -14.99 -2.15
C LEU A 237 11.92 -13.80 -2.94
N ILE A 238 11.74 -13.91 -4.27
CA ILE A 238 11.21 -12.82 -5.10
C ILE A 238 9.74 -12.54 -4.77
N ILE A 239 8.92 -13.58 -4.58
CA ILE A 239 7.50 -13.46 -4.20
C ILE A 239 7.35 -12.64 -2.92
N GLU A 240 8.29 -12.75 -2.00
CA GLU A 240 8.29 -12.02 -0.74
C GLU A 240 8.97 -10.65 -0.83
N THR A 241 10.13 -10.56 -1.48
CA THR A 241 10.98 -9.37 -1.48
C THR A 241 10.34 -8.22 -2.26
N VAL A 242 9.75 -8.51 -3.42
CA VAL A 242 9.17 -7.46 -4.27
C VAL A 242 8.02 -6.72 -3.57
N PRO A 243 7.01 -7.41 -2.99
CA PRO A 243 5.99 -6.76 -2.19
C PRO A 243 6.54 -6.01 -0.97
N ASN A 244 7.55 -6.57 -0.29
CA ASN A 244 8.12 -5.93 0.91
C ASN A 244 8.85 -4.62 0.61
N VAL A 245 9.66 -4.60 -0.45
CA VAL A 245 10.34 -3.39 -0.91
C VAL A 245 9.33 -2.35 -1.38
N TYR A 246 8.32 -2.76 -2.14
CA TYR A 246 7.24 -1.87 -2.57
C TYR A 246 6.51 -1.24 -1.38
N GLU A 247 6.13 -2.05 -0.38
CA GLU A 247 5.44 -1.55 0.80
C GLU A 247 6.34 -0.62 1.62
N THR A 248 7.63 -0.91 1.73
CA THR A 248 8.60 -0.02 2.39
C THR A 248 8.64 1.37 1.73
N VAL A 249 8.71 1.42 0.40
CA VAL A 249 8.71 2.70 -0.35
C VAL A 249 7.35 3.41 -0.22
N SER A 250 6.25 2.69 -0.31
CA SER A 250 4.89 3.21 -0.14
C SER A 250 4.68 3.78 1.27
N PHE A 251 5.14 3.07 2.29
CA PHE A 251 5.10 3.48 3.69
C PHE A 251 5.93 4.75 3.91
N PHE A 252 7.15 4.79 3.40
CA PHE A 252 8.00 5.98 3.46
C PHE A 252 7.30 7.20 2.84
N LYS A 253 6.76 7.07 1.63
CA LYS A 253 6.05 8.18 0.96
C LYS A 253 4.85 8.68 1.76
N THR A 254 4.16 7.78 2.46
CA THR A 254 2.96 8.11 3.23
C THR A 254 3.28 8.71 4.60
N TYR A 255 4.35 8.24 5.25
CA TYR A 255 4.66 8.56 6.64
C TYR A 255 5.95 9.34 6.85
N LYS A 256 6.64 9.80 5.79
CA LYS A 256 7.95 10.50 5.89
C LYS A 256 7.98 11.62 6.94
N GLU A 257 6.91 12.40 7.04
CA GLU A 257 6.82 13.54 7.97
C GLU A 257 6.79 13.07 9.43
N TYR A 258 6.22 11.90 9.70
CA TYR A 258 6.10 11.34 11.05
C TYR A 258 7.32 10.50 11.47
N ILE A 259 8.15 10.10 10.50
CA ILE A 259 9.37 9.31 10.75
C ILE A 259 10.47 10.20 11.34
N PHE A 260 10.67 11.42 10.80
CA PHE A 260 11.83 12.25 11.13
C PHE A 260 11.54 13.45 12.05
N VAL A 261 10.27 13.79 12.31
CA VAL A 261 9.95 14.90 13.23
C VAL A 261 10.21 14.45 14.67
N PRO A 262 11.07 15.13 15.44
CA PRO A 262 11.31 14.80 16.84
C PRO A 262 10.04 15.05 17.67
N ASN A 263 9.80 14.21 18.68
CA ASN A 263 8.73 14.45 19.64
C ASN A 263 9.13 15.67 20.49
N ASN A 264 8.40 16.78 20.36
CA ASN A 264 8.43 17.87 21.34
C ASN A 264 7.50 17.54 22.51
#